data_AF-A0A2A4WQS2-F1
#
_entry.id   AF-A0A2A4WQS2-F1
#
_cell.length_a   1.000
_cell.length_b   1.000
_cell.length_c   1.000
_cell.angle_alpha   90.00
_cell.angle_beta   90.00
_cell.angle_gamma   90.00
#
_symmetry.space_group_name_H-M   'P 1'
#
loop_
_entity.id
_entity.type
_entity.pdbx_description
1 polymer ?
#
loop_
_entity_poly.entity_id
_entity_poly.type
_entity_poly.pdbx_seq_one_letter_code
_entity_poly.pdbx_strand_id
1 'polypeptide(L)'
;MIQLFGKGGIFMWPLVFSLLIIIVISLERLLYWLPKISNNTHRLISIALSSNEKSSQLKILSSGIGDENVQLVRDAVVNGGLSNIKVDNILKKQFFYNNRFMRSLDVIAATSPLFGILGTIWGIINSFKLAG
;
A
#
# COMPACT_ATOMS: atom_id res chain seq x y z
N MET A 1 -2.65 -6.07 -33.05
CA MET A 1 -3.14 -5.74 -31.69
C MET A 1 -3.93 -4.42 -31.63
N ILE A 2 -3.44 -3.30 -32.20
CA ILE A 2 -4.22 -2.04 -32.26
C ILE A 2 -5.57 -2.19 -33.00
N GLN A 3 -5.64 -3.01 -34.06
CA GLN A 3 -6.90 -3.28 -34.77
C GLN A 3 -7.93 -4.05 -33.92
N LEU A 4 -7.50 -4.84 -32.92
CA LEU A 4 -8.40 -5.48 -31.95
C LEU A 4 -8.95 -4.46 -30.95
N PHE A 5 -8.15 -3.46 -30.57
CA PHE A 5 -8.60 -2.34 -29.76
C PHE A 5 -9.69 -1.50 -30.46
N GLY A 6 -9.54 -1.25 -31.76
CA GLY A 6 -10.58 -0.61 -32.56
C GLY A 6 -11.88 -1.42 -32.66
N LYS A 7 -11.79 -2.76 -32.61
CA LYS A 7 -12.96 -3.67 -32.64
C LYS A 7 -13.57 -3.96 -31.27
N GLY A 8 -12.82 -3.77 -30.18
CA GLY A 8 -13.25 -4.01 -28.80
C GLY A 8 -14.27 -3.00 -28.26
N GLY A 9 -14.52 -1.92 -29.00
CA GLY A 9 -15.56 -0.93 -28.69
C GLY A 9 -15.27 -0.10 -27.44
N ILE A 10 -16.29 0.67 -27.02
CA ILE A 10 -16.19 1.65 -25.93
C ILE A 10 -15.75 1.03 -24.58
N PHE A 11 -16.06 -0.25 -24.37
CA PHE A 11 -15.85 -0.96 -23.11
C PHE A 11 -14.40 -1.41 -22.87
N MET A 12 -13.53 -1.27 -23.87
CA MET A 12 -12.10 -1.57 -23.70
C MET A 12 -11.35 -0.44 -22.98
N TRP A 13 -11.82 0.80 -23.09
CA TRP A 13 -11.20 1.97 -22.47
C TRP A 13 -11.20 1.95 -20.93
N PRO A 14 -12.32 1.60 -20.25
CA PRO A 14 -12.34 1.47 -18.79
C PRO A 14 -11.33 0.45 -18.25
N LEU A 15 -11.10 -0.65 -18.96
CA LEU A 15 -10.14 -1.68 -18.58
C LEU A 15 -8.69 -1.17 -18.64
N VAL A 16 -8.34 -0.44 -19.70
CA VAL A 16 -7.00 0.18 -19.82
C VAL A 16 -6.79 1.23 -18.75
N PHE A 17 -7.81 2.04 -18.47
CA PHE A 17 -7.74 3.05 -17.41
C PHE A 17 -7.54 2.43 -16.03
N SER A 18 -8.29 1.36 -15.73
CA SER A 18 -8.15 0.56 -14.51
C SER A 18 -6.73 0.00 -14.36
N LEU A 19 -6.16 -0.56 -15.44
CA LEU A 19 -4.78 -1.07 -15.44
C LEU A 19 -3.77 0.02 -15.09
N LEU A 20 -3.91 1.21 -15.67
CA LEU A 20 -3.03 2.34 -15.42
C LEU A 20 -3.07 2.75 -13.93
N ILE A 21 -4.27 2.83 -13.35
CA ILE A 21 -4.44 3.13 -11.92
C ILE A 21 -3.76 2.07 -11.04
N ILE A 22 -3.96 0.78 -11.34
CA ILE A 22 -3.34 -0.32 -10.58
C ILE A 22 -1.81 -0.20 -10.63
N ILE A 23 -1.24 0.08 -11.79
CA ILE A 23 0.22 0.23 -11.96
C ILE A 23 0.74 1.41 -11.14
N VAL A 24 0.09 2.57 -11.21
CA VAL A 24 0.49 3.76 -10.45
C VAL A 24 0.47 3.48 -8.93
N ILE A 25 -0.61 2.89 -8.42
CA ILE A 25 -0.73 2.56 -6.99
C ILE A 25 0.30 1.50 -6.59
N SER A 26 0.53 0.49 -7.45
CA SER A 26 1.51 -0.56 -7.19
C SER A 26 2.94 -0.01 -7.11
N LEU A 27 3.29 0.93 -8.00
CA LEU A 27 4.58 1.61 -7.98
C LEU A 27 4.76 2.49 -6.75
N GLU A 28 3.77 3.31 -6.40
CA GLU A 28 3.79 4.12 -5.17
C GLU A 28 4.06 3.23 -3.95
N ARG A 29 3.36 2.09 -3.87
CA ARG A 29 3.48 1.16 -2.76
C ARG A 29 4.83 0.45 -2.71
N LEU A 30 5.35 0.04 -3.88
CA LEU A 30 6.67 -0.59 -3.97
C LEU A 30 7.76 0.38 -3.51
N LEU A 31 7.74 1.63 -4.01
CA LEU A 31 8.68 2.67 -3.62
C LEU A 31 8.60 3.02 -2.13
N TYR A 32 7.41 2.98 -1.53
CA TYR A 32 7.23 3.20 -0.10
C TYR A 32 7.77 2.05 0.77
N TRP A 33 7.61 0.79 0.35
CA TRP A 33 8.07 -0.38 1.13
C TRP A 33 9.55 -0.70 0.94
N LEU A 34 10.14 -0.39 -0.21
CA LEU A 34 11.55 -0.70 -0.52
C LEU A 34 12.55 -0.19 0.53
N PRO A 35 12.48 1.06 1.02
CA PRO A 35 13.36 1.56 2.09
C PRO A 35 13.11 0.87 3.44
N LYS A 36 11.89 0.39 3.69
CA LYS A 36 11.46 -0.15 4.99
C LYS A 36 11.77 -1.65 5.13
N ILE A 37 12.05 -2.34 4.02
CA ILE A 37 12.39 -3.78 4.00
C ILE A 37 13.81 -4.07 4.51
N SER A 38 14.70 -3.07 4.47
CA SER A 38 16.08 -3.17 4.97
C SER A 38 16.19 -2.96 6.49
N ASN A 39 15.08 -2.72 7.19
CA ASN A 39 15.16 -2.20 8.54
C ASN A 39 15.50 -3.30 9.55
N ASN A 40 16.75 -3.26 9.98
CA ASN A 40 17.30 -3.93 11.17
C ASN A 40 16.64 -3.44 12.48
N THR A 41 15.45 -2.82 12.42
CA THR A 41 14.86 -2.08 13.54
C THR A 41 14.34 -3.00 14.62
N HIS A 42 13.81 -4.17 14.28
CA HIS A 42 13.55 -5.21 15.28
C HIS A 42 14.83 -5.62 16.04
N ARG A 43 15.97 -5.67 15.35
CA ARG A 43 17.27 -6.00 15.96
C ARG A 43 17.82 -4.84 16.80
N LEU A 44 17.67 -3.59 16.34
CA LEU A 44 18.07 -2.40 17.08
C LEU A 44 17.23 -2.19 18.35
N ILE A 45 15.91 -2.42 18.25
CA ILE A 45 14.98 -2.33 19.37
C ILE A 45 15.26 -3.44 20.40
N SER A 46 15.51 -4.69 19.96
CA SER A 46 15.83 -5.78 20.90
C SER A 46 17.17 -5.56 21.61
N ILE A 47 18.19 -5.08 20.89
CA ILE A 47 19.49 -4.72 21.50
C ILE A 47 19.33 -3.55 22.48
N ALA A 48 18.55 -2.53 22.14
CA ALA A 48 18.26 -1.42 23.04
C ALA A 48 17.51 -1.87 24.30
N LEU A 49 16.49 -2.72 24.17
CA LEU A 49 15.73 -3.23 25.32
C LEU A 49 16.52 -4.21 26.20
N SER A 50 17.54 -4.89 25.63
CA SER A 50 18.45 -5.76 26.40
C SER A 50 19.50 -5.02 27.23
N SER A 51 19.72 -3.72 26.98
CA SER A 51 20.62 -2.89 27.78
C SER A 51 19.92 -2.41 29.05
N ASN A 52 20.52 -2.62 30.22
CA ASN A 52 19.93 -2.24 31.51
C ASN A 52 20.06 -0.73 31.83
N GLU A 53 20.92 -0.01 31.09
CA GLU A 53 21.15 1.43 31.28
C GLU A 53 20.41 2.29 30.26
N LYS A 54 19.55 3.19 30.75
CA LYS A 54 18.73 4.14 29.98
C LYS A 54 19.55 4.98 29.00
N SER A 55 20.77 5.38 29.39
CA SER A 55 21.73 6.13 28.57
C SER A 55 22.21 5.35 27.35
N SER A 56 22.48 4.05 27.52
CA SER A 56 22.93 3.13 26.48
C SER A 56 21.82 2.81 25.48
N GLN A 57 20.57 2.66 25.96
CA GLN A 57 19.39 2.48 25.10
C GLN A 57 19.18 3.68 24.16
N LEU A 58 19.26 4.90 24.68
CA LEU A 58 19.02 6.12 23.90
C LEU A 58 20.08 6.34 22.82
N LYS A 59 21.33 5.93 23.08
CA LYS A 59 22.47 6.02 22.16
C LYS A 59 22.33 5.06 20.97
N ILE A 60 21.84 3.84 21.22
CA ILE A 60 21.54 2.83 20.18
C ILE A 60 20.31 3.24 19.37
N LEU A 61 19.29 3.83 20.01
CA LEU A 61 18.10 4.29 19.31
C LEU A 61 18.35 5.58 18.49
N SER A 62 19.42 6.35 18.75
CA SER A 62 19.85 7.46 17.88
C SER A 62 20.44 7.04 16.55
N SER A 63 20.94 5.81 16.41
CA SER A 63 21.48 5.40 15.10
C SER A 63 20.38 5.01 14.12
N GLY A 64 19.14 4.82 14.58
CA GLY A 64 17.96 4.49 13.77
C GLY A 64 17.04 5.69 13.50
N ILE A 65 17.57 6.91 13.43
CA ILE A 65 16.79 8.13 13.15
C ILE A 65 16.20 8.01 11.74
N GLY A 66 14.93 7.64 11.66
CA GLY A 66 14.20 7.49 10.40
C GLY A 66 13.05 6.49 10.47
N ASP A 67 13.12 5.49 11.37
CA ASP A 67 12.00 4.56 11.55
C ASP A 67 11.06 5.05 12.66
N GLU A 68 9.78 5.16 12.31
CA GLU A 68 8.70 5.62 13.19
C GLU A 68 8.58 4.71 14.44
N ASN A 69 8.90 3.40 14.27
CA ASN A 69 8.94 2.43 15.36
C ASN A 69 10.07 2.69 16.38
N VAL A 70 11.25 3.11 15.90
CA VAL A 70 12.42 3.41 16.76
C VAL A 70 12.18 4.69 17.56
N GLN A 71 11.49 5.66 16.98
CA GLN A 71 11.07 6.88 17.66
C GLN A 71 10.03 6.60 18.76
N LEU A 72 9.06 5.71 18.49
CA LEU A 72 8.08 5.24 19.49
C LEU A 72 8.75 4.62 20.71
N VAL A 73 9.70 3.70 20.49
CA VAL A 73 10.44 3.03 21.58
C VAL A 73 11.33 4.02 22.33
N ARG A 74 11.99 4.95 21.63
CA ARG A 74 12.76 6.03 22.26
C ARG A 74 11.88 6.88 23.17
N ASP A 75 10.70 7.31 22.68
CA ASP A 75 9.77 8.11 23.47
C ASP A 75 9.22 7.35 24.69
N ALA A 76 9.01 6.04 24.56
CA ALA A 76 8.66 5.15 25.67
C ALA A 76 9.76 5.12 26.74
N VAL A 77 11.00 4.96 26.31
CA VAL A 77 12.18 4.91 27.20
C VAL A 77 12.39 6.26 27.89
N VAL A 78 12.36 7.39 27.17
CA VAL A 78 12.56 8.73 27.75
C VAL A 78 11.51 9.01 28.83
N ASN A 79 10.23 8.82 28.51
CA ASN A 79 9.11 9.20 29.37
C ASN A 79 8.79 8.16 30.46
N GLY A 80 9.47 7.00 30.48
CA GLY A 80 9.24 5.94 31.47
C GLY A 80 7.91 5.21 31.27
N GLY A 81 7.33 5.30 30.08
CA GLY A 81 6.01 4.79 29.74
C GLY A 81 5.44 5.50 28.51
N LEU A 82 4.56 4.80 27.80
CA LEU A 82 3.83 5.35 26.67
C LEU A 82 2.48 5.86 27.15
N SER A 83 2.16 7.12 26.85
CA SER A 83 0.77 7.58 26.97
C SER A 83 -0.05 6.92 25.85
N ASN A 84 -1.14 6.23 26.22
CA ASN A 84 -2.04 5.54 25.28
C ASN A 84 -2.46 6.45 24.10
N ILE A 85 -2.59 7.75 24.34
CA ILE A 85 -2.97 8.76 23.34
C ILE A 85 -1.90 8.93 22.25
N LYS A 86 -0.61 8.88 22.60
CA LYS A 86 0.48 9.00 21.61
C LYS A 86 0.62 7.73 20.77
N VAL A 87 0.46 6.57 21.40
CA VAL A 87 0.49 5.27 20.72
C VAL A 87 -0.67 5.18 19.73
N ASP A 88 -1.88 5.52 20.16
CA ASP A 88 -3.07 5.50 19.30
C ASP A 88 -2.94 6.42 18.09
N ASN A 89 -2.34 7.60 18.25
CA ASN A 89 -2.13 8.53 17.14
C ASN A 89 -1.12 8.00 16.11
N ILE A 90 -0.03 7.39 16.56
CA ILE A 90 1.00 6.83 15.66
C ILE A 90 0.46 5.57 14.97
N LEU A 91 -0.24 4.70 15.71
CA LEU A 91 -0.93 3.55 15.13
C LEU A 91 -1.96 3.99 14.09
N LYS A 92 -2.84 4.96 14.42
CA LYS A 92 -3.83 5.49 13.46
C LYS A 92 -3.17 6.05 12.20
N LYS A 93 -2.05 6.77 12.34
CA LYS A 93 -1.31 7.31 11.19
C LYS A 93 -0.72 6.21 10.33
N GLN A 94 -0.15 5.18 10.96
CA GLN A 94 0.40 4.01 10.28
C GLN A 94 -0.68 3.18 9.57
N PHE A 95 -1.82 2.95 10.22
CA PHE A 95 -2.99 2.30 9.62
C PHE A 95 -3.55 3.11 8.46
N PHE A 96 -3.64 4.44 8.59
CA PHE A 96 -4.16 5.30 7.54
C PHE A 96 -3.28 5.25 6.27
N TYR A 97 -1.96 5.35 6.41
CA TYR A 97 -1.05 5.26 5.28
C TYR A 97 -1.03 3.86 4.65
N ASN A 98 -1.01 2.80 5.47
CA ASN A 98 -0.89 1.44 4.95
C ASN A 98 -2.17 0.94 4.24
N ASN A 99 -3.33 1.47 4.64
CA ASN A 99 -4.63 1.12 4.08
C ASN A 99 -5.15 2.12 3.03
N ARG A 100 -4.45 3.25 2.83
CA ARG A 100 -4.81 4.20 1.77
C ARG A 100 -4.72 3.48 0.41
N PHE A 101 -5.76 3.63 -0.41
CA PHE A 101 -5.91 2.99 -1.73
C PHE A 101 -6.18 1.48 -1.77
N MET A 102 -6.08 0.73 -0.65
CA MET A 102 -6.45 -0.70 -0.65
C MET A 102 -7.91 -0.90 -1.02
N ARG A 103 -8.82 -0.10 -0.44
CA ARG A 103 -10.26 -0.17 -0.77
C ARG A 103 -10.54 0.10 -2.26
N SER A 104 -9.78 1.00 -2.88
CA SER A 104 -9.94 1.29 -4.32
C SER A 104 -9.45 0.14 -5.18
N LEU A 105 -8.33 -0.49 -4.84
CA LEU A 105 -7.85 -1.70 -5.50
C LEU A 105 -8.83 -2.85 -5.38
N ASP A 106 -9.46 -3.05 -4.21
CA ASP A 106 -10.45 -4.10 -3.99
C ASP A 106 -11.68 -3.92 -4.90
N VAL A 107 -12.19 -2.69 -5.00
CA VAL A 107 -13.32 -2.37 -5.89
C VAL A 107 -12.93 -2.59 -7.35
N ILE A 108 -11.73 -2.17 -7.75
CA ILE A 108 -11.23 -2.38 -9.12
C ILE A 108 -11.08 -3.88 -9.42
N ALA A 109 -10.51 -4.66 -8.50
CA ALA A 109 -10.32 -6.09 -8.65
C ALA A 109 -11.66 -6.84 -8.75
N ALA A 110 -12.67 -6.43 -7.97
CA ALA A 110 -14.00 -7.02 -8.01
C ALA A 110 -14.81 -6.62 -9.27
N THR A 111 -14.63 -5.40 -9.78
CA THR A 111 -15.40 -4.88 -10.92
C THR A 111 -14.79 -5.18 -12.28
N SER A 112 -13.46 -5.36 -12.36
CA SER A 112 -12.74 -5.64 -13.61
C SER A 112 -13.29 -6.87 -14.38
N PRO A 113 -13.59 -8.02 -13.73
CA PRO A 113 -14.19 -9.17 -14.43
C PRO A 113 -15.55 -8.86 -15.05
N LEU A 114 -16.38 -8.04 -14.39
CA LEU A 114 -17.71 -7.66 -14.88
C LEU A 114 -17.60 -6.84 -16.17
N PHE A 115 -16.65 -5.91 -16.25
CA PHE A 115 -16.37 -5.15 -17.48
C PHE A 115 -15.89 -6.06 -18.62
N GLY A 116 -15.12 -7.09 -18.31
CA GLY A 116 -14.71 -8.10 -19.30
C GLY A 116 -15.90 -8.86 -19.89
N ILE A 117 -16.80 -9.37 -19.05
CA ILE A 117 -18.01 -10.07 -19.48
C ILE A 117 -18.94 -9.13 -20.27
N LEU A 118 -19.10 -7.88 -19.82
CA LEU A 118 -19.91 -6.91 -20.53
C LEU A 118 -19.36 -6.63 -21.94
N GLY A 119 -18.04 -6.55 -22.09
CA GLY A 119 -17.38 -6.40 -23.39
C GLY A 119 -17.63 -7.58 -24.34
N THR A 120 -17.62 -8.82 -23.83
CA THR A 120 -17.91 -9.99 -24.67
C THR A 120 -19.37 -10.03 -25.11
N ILE A 121 -20.32 -9.73 -24.22
CA ILE A 121 -21.75 -9.63 -24.55
C ILE A 121 -21.99 -8.55 -25.61
N TRP A 122 -21.36 -7.38 -25.45
CA TRP A 122 -21.47 -6.30 -26.43
C TRP A 122 -20.93 -6.71 -27.82
N GLY A 123 -19.78 -7.40 -27.85
CA GLY A 123 -19.21 -7.92 -29.09
C GLY A 123 -20.12 -8.92 -29.80
N ILE A 124 -20.79 -9.78 -29.03
CA ILE A 124 -21.77 -10.74 -29.56
C ILE A 124 -22.97 -10.00 -30.15
N ILE A 125 -23.56 -9.03 -29.44
CA ILE A 125 -24.71 -8.24 -29.93
C ILE A 125 -24.37 -7.53 -31.25
N ASN A 126 -23.18 -6.91 -31.33
CA ASN A 126 -22.77 -6.21 -32.53
C ASN A 126 -22.54 -7.16 -33.72
N SER A 127 -22.05 -8.38 -33.45
CA SER A 127 -21.89 -9.40 -34.48
C SER A 127 -23.23 -9.87 -35.04
N PHE A 128 -24.24 -10.04 -34.18
CA PHE A 128 -25.60 -10.37 -34.63
C PHE A 128 -26.24 -9.25 -35.45
N LYS A 129 -26.00 -7.98 -35.10
CA LYS A 129 -26.45 -6.81 -35.89
C LYS A 129 -25.84 -6.71 -37.28
N LEU A 130 -24.66 -7.28 -37.50
CA LEU A 130 -23.97 -7.28 -38.79
C LEU A 130 -24.36 -8.48 -39.67
N ALA A 131 -24.89 -9.54 -39.06
CA ALA A 131 -25.22 -10.80 -39.74
C ALA A 131 -26.70 -10.92 -40.14
N GLY A 132 -27.59 -10.16 -39.48
CA GLY A 132 -29.00 -9.98 -39.89
C GLY A 132 -29.18 -8.70 -40.67
#